data_AF-A0A838CMS9-F1
#
_entry.id   AF-A0A838CMS9-F1
#
_cell.length_a   1.000
_cell.length_b   1.000
_cell.length_c   1.000
_cell.angle_alpha   90.00
_cell.angle_beta   90.00
_cell.angle_gamma   90.00
#
_symmetry.space_group_name_H-M   'P 1'
#
loop_
_entity.id
_entity.type
_entity.pdbx_description
1 polymer ?
#
loop_
_entity_poly.entity_id
_entity_poly.type
_entity_poly.pdbx_seq_one_letter_code
_entity_poly.pdbx_strand_id
1 'polypeptide(L)'
;MNWKKVALAAGVGALAGYVVKEQLNNSQGVTPEKALKIAKEAFKKQGPISGSWIYMKPEELNKNGINYDVYRGGISKQQDGQASQFEFYIDTDTGTIVDVAETTA
;
A
#
# COMPACT_ATOMS: atom_id res chain seq x y z
N MET A 1 -0.28 -3.28 -50.31
CA MET A 1 -0.53 -2.90 -48.90
C MET A 1 0.11 -1.55 -48.62
N ASN A 2 -0.63 -0.58 -48.07
CA ASN A 2 -0.10 0.78 -47.87
C ASN A 2 0.63 0.87 -46.52
N TRP A 3 1.90 0.48 -46.53
CA TRP A 3 2.75 0.35 -45.34
C TRP A 3 2.86 1.63 -44.50
N LYS A 4 2.73 2.81 -45.13
CA LYS A 4 2.73 4.09 -44.43
C LYS A 4 1.54 4.24 -43.49
N LYS A 5 0.36 3.77 -43.90
CA LYS A 5 -0.86 3.76 -43.05
C LYS A 5 -0.71 2.80 -41.88
N VAL A 6 -0.05 1.65 -42.10
CA VAL A 6 0.24 0.66 -41.05
C VAL A 6 1.21 1.23 -40.02
N ALA A 7 2.30 1.87 -40.46
CA ALA A 7 3.27 2.49 -39.56
C ALA A 7 2.64 3.64 -38.75
N LEU A 8 1.81 4.46 -39.39
CA LEU A 8 1.10 5.56 -38.71
C LEU A 8 0.13 5.03 -37.65
N ALA A 9 -0.66 4.01 -37.99
CA ALA A 9 -1.59 3.39 -37.04
C ALA A 9 -0.85 2.72 -35.87
N ALA A 10 0.28 2.05 -36.13
CA ALA A 10 1.11 1.45 -35.09
C ALA A 10 1.70 2.51 -34.15
N GLY A 11 2.18 3.64 -34.68
CA GLY A 11 2.71 4.75 -33.89
C GLY A 11 1.65 5.38 -32.98
N VAL A 12 0.45 5.65 -33.52
CA VAL A 12 -0.67 6.18 -32.73
C VAL A 12 -1.11 5.19 -31.65
N GLY A 13 -1.20 3.89 -31.98
CA GLY A 13 -1.54 2.86 -31.02
C GLY A 13 -0.52 2.72 -29.88
N ALA A 14 0.78 2.81 -30.19
CA ALA A 14 1.84 2.76 -29.20
C ALA A 14 1.79 3.95 -28.23
N LEU A 15 1.57 5.16 -28.73
CA LEU A 15 1.45 6.37 -27.91
C LEU A 15 0.21 6.32 -27.00
N ALA A 16 -0.95 5.92 -27.56
CA ALA A 16 -2.17 5.78 -26.76
C ALA A 16 -2.01 4.71 -25.67
N GLY A 17 -1.39 3.57 -26.00
CA GLY A 17 -1.10 2.51 -25.03
C GLY A 17 -0.15 2.96 -23.92
N TYR A 18 0.85 3.78 -24.25
CA TYR A 18 1.78 4.35 -23.26
C TYR A 18 1.04 5.26 -22.26
N VAL A 19 0.20 6.17 -22.76
CA VAL A 19 -0.58 7.09 -21.91
C VAL A 19 -1.53 6.33 -20.98
N VAL A 20 -2.23 5.30 -21.48
CA VAL A 20 -3.10 4.46 -20.66
C VAL A 20 -2.31 3.74 -19.57
N LYS A 21 -1.14 3.19 -19.89
CA LYS A 21 -0.27 2.51 -18.91
C LYS A 21 0.19 3.46 -17.80
N GLU A 22 0.60 4.67 -18.16
CA GLU A 22 1.02 5.70 -17.20
C GLU A 22 -0.12 6.06 -16.24
N GLN A 23 -1.33 6.24 -16.77
CA GLN A 23 -2.51 6.56 -15.96
C GLN A 23 -2.88 5.40 -15.01
N LEU A 24 -2.83 4.16 -15.48
CA LEU A 24 -3.10 2.99 -14.63
C LEU A 24 -2.07 2.84 -13.52
N ASN A 25 -0.78 3.06 -13.81
CA ASN A 25 0.28 3.00 -12.81
C ASN A 25 0.14 4.11 -11.74
N ASN A 26 -0.31 5.30 -12.14
CA ASN A 26 -0.47 6.44 -11.22
C ASN A 26 -1.78 6.40 -10.43
N SER A 27 -2.80 5.68 -10.91
CA SER A 27 -4.10 5.53 -10.22
C SER A 27 -4.22 4.24 -9.40
N GLN A 28 -3.25 3.34 -9.46
CA GLN A 28 -3.26 2.15 -8.62
C GLN A 28 -2.72 2.52 -7.23
N GLY A 29 -3.64 2.72 -6.29
CA GLY A 29 -3.33 2.79 -4.88
C GLY A 29 -2.48 1.58 -4.43
N VAL A 30 -1.90 1.70 -3.25
CA VAL A 30 -1.16 0.63 -2.60
C VAL A 30 -2.07 -0.58 -2.41
N THR A 31 -1.61 -1.78 -2.76
CA THR A 31 -2.37 -3.01 -2.47
C THR A 31 -2.22 -3.39 -0.99
N PRO A 32 -3.15 -4.17 -0.40
CA PRO A 32 -3.01 -4.63 0.99
C PRO A 32 -1.67 -5.33 1.25
N GLU A 33 -1.16 -6.12 0.32
CA GLU A 33 0.10 -6.84 0.47
C GLU A 33 1.30 -5.89 0.48
N LYS A 34 1.27 -4.86 -0.39
CA LYS A 34 2.31 -3.82 -0.42
C LYS A 34 2.25 -2.97 0.86
N ALA A 35 1.05 -2.65 1.33
CA ALA A 35 0.81 -1.97 2.59
C ALA A 35 1.38 -2.75 3.79
N LEU A 36 1.07 -4.06 3.89
CA LEU A 36 1.62 -4.94 4.92
C LEU A 36 3.16 -5.00 4.84
N LYS A 37 3.72 -5.05 3.64
CA LYS A 37 5.17 -5.04 3.43
C LYS A 37 5.80 -3.74 3.96
N ILE A 38 5.22 -2.58 3.63
CA ILE A 38 5.69 -1.27 4.12
C ILE A 38 5.68 -1.23 5.65
N ALA A 39 4.58 -1.65 6.28
CA ALA A 39 4.49 -1.70 7.74
C ALA A 39 5.58 -2.62 8.32
N LYS A 40 5.71 -3.86 7.83
CA LYS A 40 6.74 -4.79 8.31
C LYS A 40 8.15 -4.22 8.19
N GLU A 41 8.48 -3.54 7.09
CA GLU A 41 9.79 -2.90 6.90
C GLU A 41 10.00 -1.75 7.88
N ALA A 42 8.97 -0.95 8.18
CA ALA A 42 9.05 0.12 9.17
C ALA A 42 9.29 -0.43 10.60
N PHE A 43 8.52 -1.44 11.03
CA PHE A 43 8.65 -2.02 12.37
C PHE A 43 9.97 -2.78 12.56
N LYS A 44 10.48 -3.44 11.51
CA LYS A 44 11.78 -4.15 11.55
C LYS A 44 12.96 -3.22 11.86
N LYS A 45 12.86 -1.92 11.56
CA LYS A 45 13.90 -0.93 11.92
C LYS A 45 14.04 -0.77 13.44
N GLN A 46 13.03 -1.17 14.21
CA GLN A 46 12.98 -1.08 15.67
C GLN A 46 13.14 -2.46 16.35
N GLY A 47 13.54 -3.49 15.61
CA GLY A 47 13.75 -4.84 16.14
C GLY A 47 12.96 -5.94 15.41
N PRO A 48 13.19 -7.21 15.76
CA PRO A 48 12.55 -8.34 15.09
C PRO A 48 11.03 -8.34 15.28
N ILE A 49 10.33 -8.81 14.25
CA ILE A 49 8.87 -9.06 14.27
C ILE A 49 8.64 -10.56 14.31
N SER A 50 7.62 -11.02 15.05
CA SER A 50 7.25 -12.42 15.18
C SER A 50 6.03 -12.79 14.32
N GLY A 51 5.18 -11.81 13.98
CA GLY A 51 3.95 -12.04 13.22
C GLY A 51 3.40 -10.78 12.56
N SER A 52 2.48 -10.96 11.61
CA SER A 52 1.85 -9.85 10.89
C SER A 52 0.55 -10.27 10.22
N TRP A 53 -0.47 -9.40 10.20
CA TRP A 53 -1.72 -9.61 9.46
C TRP A 53 -2.20 -8.29 8.82
N ILE A 54 -3.09 -8.38 7.83
CA ILE A 54 -3.74 -7.24 7.20
C ILE A 54 -5.19 -7.57 6.84
N TYR A 55 -6.09 -6.62 7.09
CA TYR A 55 -7.44 -6.67 6.58
C TYR A 55 -7.45 -6.15 5.13
N MET A 56 -7.87 -7.00 4.20
CA MET A 56 -7.73 -6.73 2.76
C MET A 56 -8.71 -5.68 2.22
N LYS A 57 -9.75 -5.35 2.98
CA LYS A 57 -10.75 -4.35 2.58
C LYS A 57 -10.38 -3.00 3.20
N PRO A 58 -10.33 -1.91 2.41
CA PRO A 58 -10.17 -0.56 2.95
C PRO A 58 -11.29 -0.21 3.94
N GLU A 59 -10.94 0.57 4.95
CA GLU A 59 -11.83 1.13 5.95
C GLU A 59 -11.61 2.66 6.02
N GLU A 60 -12.67 3.42 6.28
CA GLU A 60 -12.54 4.87 6.51
C GLU A 60 -12.02 5.13 7.93
N LEU A 61 -11.00 5.99 8.05
CA LEU A 61 -10.45 6.44 9.32
C LEU A 61 -10.48 7.98 9.37
N ASN A 62 -11.16 8.54 10.37
CA ASN A 62 -11.02 9.97 10.69
C ASN A 62 -9.92 10.14 11.74
N LYS A 63 -8.83 10.83 11.38
CA LYS A 63 -7.74 11.18 12.29
C LYS A 63 -7.50 12.67 12.22
N ASN A 64 -7.62 13.35 13.36
CA ASN A 64 -7.39 14.80 13.49
C ASN A 64 -8.22 15.66 12.50
N GLY A 65 -9.45 15.23 12.18
CA GLY A 65 -10.34 15.93 11.26
C GLY A 65 -10.08 15.66 9.78
N ILE A 66 -9.14 14.76 9.44
CA ILE A 66 -8.88 14.31 8.06
C ILE A 66 -9.42 12.88 7.91
N ASN A 67 -10.19 12.65 6.84
CA ASN A 67 -10.65 11.31 6.47
C ASN A 67 -9.61 10.64 5.56
N TYR A 68 -9.27 9.41 5.89
CA TYR A 68 -8.36 8.57 5.13
C TYR A 68 -9.08 7.27 4.75
N ASP A 69 -8.86 6.78 3.54
CA ASP A 69 -9.10 5.38 3.21
C ASP A 69 -7.84 4.60 3.60
N VAL A 70 -7.98 3.63 4.50
CA VAL A 70 -6.83 2.91 5.06
C VAL A 70 -7.00 1.41 4.99
N TYR A 71 -5.89 0.69 4.88
CA TYR A 71 -5.84 -0.70 5.33
C TYR A 71 -5.49 -0.75 6.80
N ARG A 72 -6.26 -1.54 7.55
CA ARG A 72 -5.94 -1.89 8.93
C ARG A 72 -5.14 -3.19 8.96
N GLY A 73 -4.10 -3.23 9.77
CA GLY A 73 -3.32 -4.45 10.00
C GLY A 73 -2.68 -4.46 11.37
N GLY A 74 -1.92 -5.51 11.65
CA GLY A 74 -1.19 -5.62 12.91
C GLY A 74 0.16 -6.28 12.77
N ILE A 75 1.07 -5.91 13.67
CA ILE A 75 2.43 -6.45 13.80
C ILE A 75 2.61 -6.95 15.23
N SER A 76 3.12 -8.17 15.36
CA SER A 76 3.54 -8.71 16.65
C SER A 76 5.07 -8.62 16.75
N LYS A 77 5.55 -8.14 17.90
CA LYS A 77 6.97 -8.13 18.26
C LYS A 77 7.19 -8.99 19.48
N GLN A 78 8.33 -9.66 19.53
CA GLN A 78 8.79 -10.37 20.72
C GLN A 78 10.20 -9.87 21.04
N GLN A 79 10.34 -9.20 22.18
CA GLN A 79 11.61 -8.64 22.63
C GLN A 79 11.77 -8.96 24.12
N ASP A 80 12.93 -9.51 24.50
CA ASP A 80 13.27 -9.82 25.91
C ASP A 80 12.22 -10.66 26.64
N GLY A 81 11.57 -11.57 25.92
CA GLY A 81 10.52 -12.45 26.46
C GLY A 81 9.13 -11.80 26.60
N GLN A 82 8.99 -10.51 26.27
CA GLN A 82 7.71 -9.81 26.25
C GLN A 82 7.14 -9.75 24.83
N ALA A 83 5.84 -10.01 24.71
CA ALA A 83 5.10 -9.88 23.47
C ALA A 83 4.34 -8.56 23.44
N SER A 84 4.63 -7.72 22.44
CA SER A 84 3.85 -6.50 22.15
C SER A 84 3.12 -6.68 20.83
N GLN A 85 1.87 -6.21 20.79
CA GLN A 85 1.06 -6.18 19.58
C GLN A 85 0.74 -4.74 19.20
N PHE A 86 0.91 -4.44 17.92
CA PHE A 86 0.62 -3.13 17.37
C PHE A 86 -0.45 -3.27 16.30
N GLU A 87 -1.44 -2.40 16.31
CA GLU A 87 -2.31 -2.14 15.16
C GLU A 87 -1.78 -0.93 14.41
N PHE A 88 -1.82 -1.00 13.08
CA PHE A 88 -1.44 0.09 12.20
C PHE A 88 -2.54 0.36 11.17
N TYR A 89 -2.59 1.61 10.73
CA TYR A 89 -3.49 2.09 9.69
C TYR A 89 -2.64 2.75 8.61
N ILE A 90 -2.78 2.31 7.37
CA ILE A 90 -1.95 2.75 6.25
C ILE A 90 -2.81 3.21 5.09
N ASP A 91 -2.56 4.43 4.63
CA ASP A 91 -3.30 5.10 3.57
C ASP A 91 -3.27 4.30 2.26
N THR A 92 -4.44 4.08 1.65
CA THR A 92 -4.57 3.26 0.44
C THR A 92 -3.93 3.89 -0.78
N ASP A 93 -3.79 5.21 -0.82
CA ASP A 93 -3.28 5.91 -2.01
C ASP A 93 -1.76 6.03 -1.97
N THR A 94 -1.22 6.38 -0.80
CA THR A 94 0.20 6.73 -0.64
C THR A 94 1.02 5.64 0.04
N GLY A 95 0.40 4.75 0.80
CA GLY A 95 1.11 3.81 1.67
C GLY A 95 1.73 4.47 2.90
N THR A 96 1.30 5.68 3.25
CA THR A 96 1.74 6.36 4.47
C THR A 96 1.10 5.71 5.68
N ILE A 97 1.88 5.41 6.72
CA ILE A 97 1.33 4.94 8.00
C ILE A 97 0.68 6.15 8.68
N VAL A 98 -0.65 6.15 8.74
CA VAL A 98 -1.49 7.22 9.28
C VAL A 98 -1.50 7.16 10.81
N ASP A 99 -1.58 5.96 11.37
CA ASP A 99 -1.66 5.77 12.81
C ASP A 99 -1.07 4.41 13.23
N VAL A 100 -0.56 4.36 14.47
CA VAL A 100 -0.08 3.15 15.12
C VAL A 100 -0.51 3.18 16.58
N ALA A 101 -1.14 2.10 17.04
CA ALA A 101 -1.54 1.93 18.43
C ALA A 101 -0.95 0.62 18.97
N GLU A 102 -0.39 0.66 20.18
CA GLU A 102 -0.03 -0.56 20.91
C GLU A 102 -1.29 -1.13 21.57
N THR A 103 -1.61 -2.38 21.25
CA THR A 103 -2.66 -3.15 21.93
C THR A 103 -2.02 -3.87 23.10
N THR A 104 -2.16 -3.33 24.30
CA THR A 104 -1.80 -4.06 25.52
C THR A 104 -2.78 -5.22 25.69
N ALA A 105 -2.25 -6.44 25.86
CA ALA A 105 -3.05 -7.62 26.21
C ALA A 105 -3.58 -7.54 27.65
#